data_AF-A0A5N5GGU5-F1
#
_entry.id   AF-A0A5N5GGU5-F1
#
_cell.length_a   1.000
_cell.length_b   1.000
_cell.length_c   1.000
_cell.angle_alpha   90.00
_cell.angle_beta   90.00
_cell.angle_gamma   90.00
#
_symmetry.space_group_name_H-M   'P 1'
#
loop_
_entity.id
_entity.type
_entity.pdbx_description
1 polymer ?
#
loop_
_entity_poly.entity_id
_entity_poly.type
_entity_poly.pdbx_seq_one_letter_code
_entity_poly.pdbx_strand_id
1 'polypeptide(L)'
;MKLIEKLRRRLFNGAFDSTKCDKTTVLAVDRIRKLRKRKEEDIAKMRNKICALLQCGQDPINKTCTARILIEDLIREENILEAYVLIKGFCNLVRGRLSVIQVQRECPENLKQAISSLIFAAKKCFHEIPELLTLEKFFKKKYGSDFVLAVTQTNCVAPVMVEKLSNRNSTDEEIEKII
;
A
#
# COMPACT_ATOMS: atom_id res chain seq x y z
N MET A 1 -32.66 27.62 -7.68
CA MET A 1 -32.31 26.17 -7.72
C MET A 1 -30.88 25.91 -8.21
N LYS A 2 -30.52 26.16 -9.48
CA LYS A 2 -29.15 25.86 -10.02
C LYS A 2 -27.98 26.56 -9.29
N LEU A 3 -28.18 27.79 -8.79
CA LEU A 3 -27.13 28.55 -8.10
C LEU A 3 -26.80 27.96 -6.71
N ILE A 4 -27.82 27.58 -5.94
CA ILE A 4 -27.68 26.93 -4.63
C ILE A 4 -27.02 25.56 -4.79
N GLU A 5 -27.40 24.78 -5.82
CA GLU A 5 -26.73 23.52 -6.13
C GLU A 5 -25.25 23.70 -6.53
N LYS A 6 -24.93 24.76 -7.29
CA LYS A 6 -23.57 25.09 -7.72
C LYS A 6 -22.70 25.59 -6.55
N LEU A 7 -23.28 26.39 -5.64
CA LEU A 7 -22.65 26.80 -4.37
C LEU A 7 -22.47 25.61 -3.43
N ARG A 8 -23.49 24.74 -3.31
CA ARG A 8 -23.42 23.49 -2.54
C ARG A 8 -22.32 22.57 -3.09
N ARG A 9 -22.23 22.35 -4.41
CA ARG A 9 -21.10 21.62 -5.02
C ARG A 9 -19.75 22.31 -4.76
N ARG A 10 -19.66 23.64 -4.78
CA ARG A 10 -18.39 24.34 -4.47
C ARG A 10 -17.98 24.21 -3.01
N LEU A 11 -18.93 24.26 -2.09
CA LEU A 11 -18.70 24.19 -0.64
C LEU A 11 -18.43 22.76 -0.16
N PHE A 12 -19.12 21.75 -0.70
CA PHE A 12 -19.05 20.36 -0.23
C PHE A 12 -18.13 19.45 -1.06
N ASN A 13 -17.76 19.83 -2.28
CA ASN A 13 -16.92 19.00 -3.16
C ASN A 13 -15.42 19.35 -3.05
N GLY A 14 -15.04 20.18 -2.08
CA GLY A 14 -13.67 20.51 -1.71
C GLY A 14 -12.70 20.60 -2.89
N ALA A 15 -13.09 21.19 -4.02
CA ALA A 15 -12.37 21.10 -5.31
C ALA A 15 -11.51 19.82 -5.44
N PHE A 16 -12.12 18.64 -5.38
CA PHE A 16 -11.43 17.39 -5.73
C PHE A 16 -11.00 17.51 -7.19
N ASP A 17 -9.69 17.52 -7.39
CA ASP A 17 -9.07 17.68 -8.70
C ASP A 17 -8.80 16.29 -9.27
N SER A 18 -9.75 15.79 -10.06
CA SER A 18 -9.68 14.46 -10.66
C SER A 18 -8.47 14.32 -11.58
N THR A 19 -8.09 15.39 -12.29
CA THR A 19 -6.91 15.43 -13.16
C THR A 19 -5.62 15.27 -12.36
N LYS A 20 -5.49 15.96 -11.21
CA LYS A 20 -4.32 15.77 -10.34
C LYS A 20 -4.31 14.40 -9.69
N CYS A 21 -5.46 13.92 -9.23
CA CYS A 21 -5.58 12.58 -8.66
C CYS A 21 -5.14 11.51 -9.68
N ASP A 22 -5.62 11.59 -10.92
CA ASP A 22 -5.21 10.72 -12.03
C ASP A 22 -3.69 10.70 -12.21
N LYS A 23 -3.10 11.89 -12.41
CA LYS A 23 -1.64 12.03 -12.57
C LYS A 23 -0.88 11.43 -11.40
N THR A 24 -1.32 11.67 -10.16
CA THR A 24 -0.69 11.10 -8.96
C THR A 24 -0.79 9.57 -8.94
N THR A 25 -1.92 8.98 -9.35
CA THR A 25 -2.01 7.51 -9.46
C THR A 25 -1.06 6.94 -10.50
N VAL A 26 -0.87 7.60 -11.64
CA VAL A 26 0.10 7.19 -12.67
C VAL A 26 1.52 7.22 -12.11
N LEU A 27 1.90 8.33 -11.46
CA LEU A 27 3.21 8.48 -10.84
C LEU A 27 3.46 7.42 -9.76
N ALA A 28 2.47 7.12 -8.93
CA ALA A 28 2.55 6.06 -7.92
C ALA A 28 2.81 4.69 -8.56
N VAL A 29 2.08 4.35 -9.63
CA VAL A 29 2.24 3.08 -10.35
C VAL A 29 3.62 2.97 -11.01
N ASP A 30 4.11 4.05 -11.62
CA ASP A 30 5.46 4.08 -12.21
C ASP A 30 6.57 3.95 -11.17
N ARG A 31 6.39 4.59 -10.02
CA ARG A 31 7.31 4.44 -8.90
C ARG A 31 7.33 3.02 -8.36
N ILE A 32 6.16 2.42 -8.13
CA ILE A 32 6.02 1.02 -7.71
C ILE A 32 6.74 0.09 -8.70
N ARG A 33 6.59 0.32 -10.02
CA ARG A 33 7.28 -0.47 -11.04
C ARG A 33 8.80 -0.44 -10.88
N LYS A 34 9.38 0.74 -10.58
CA LYS A 34 10.82 0.89 -10.35
C LYS A 34 11.27 0.26 -9.04
N LEU A 35 10.53 0.48 -7.95
CA LEU A 35 10.81 -0.08 -6.63
C LEU A 35 10.77 -1.61 -6.65
N ARG A 36 9.76 -2.18 -7.32
CA ARG A 36 9.61 -3.62 -7.49
C ARG A 36 10.84 -4.24 -8.15
N LYS A 37 11.31 -3.68 -9.26
CA LYS A 37 12.50 -4.20 -9.95
C LYS A 37 13.73 -4.23 -9.02
N ARG A 38 13.96 -3.16 -8.27
CA ARG A 38 15.05 -3.09 -7.29
C ARG A 38 14.89 -4.15 -6.20
N LYS A 39 13.69 -4.26 -5.60
CA LYS A 39 13.41 -5.24 -4.53
C LYS A 39 13.60 -6.68 -5.01
N GLU A 40 13.18 -7.01 -6.23
CA GLU A 40 13.38 -8.33 -6.83
C GLU A 40 14.88 -8.68 -6.95
N GLU A 41 15.72 -7.71 -7.33
CA GLU A 41 17.18 -7.89 -7.37
C GLU A 41 17.77 -8.09 -5.97
N ASP A 42 17.28 -7.35 -4.97
CA ASP A 42 17.76 -7.45 -3.58
C ASP A 42 17.32 -8.77 -2.93
N ILE A 43 16.09 -9.22 -3.18
CA ILE A 43 15.57 -10.54 -2.77
C ILE A 43 16.42 -11.67 -3.34
N ALA A 44 16.81 -11.59 -4.62
CA ALA A 44 17.69 -12.59 -5.21
C ALA A 44 19.06 -12.65 -4.50
N LYS A 45 19.64 -11.50 -4.12
CA LYS A 45 20.88 -11.45 -3.35
C LYS A 45 20.72 -12.01 -1.94
N MET A 46 19.62 -11.70 -1.26
CA MET A 46 19.32 -12.22 0.08
C MET A 46 19.19 -13.75 0.06
N ARG A 47 18.46 -14.31 -0.91
CA ARG A 47 18.34 -15.75 -1.09
C ARG A 47 19.68 -16.43 -1.32
N ASN A 48 20.55 -15.84 -2.16
CA ASN A 48 21.90 -16.37 -2.38
C ASN A 48 22.75 -16.32 -1.10
N LYS A 49 22.64 -15.24 -0.31
CA LYS A 49 23.34 -15.11 0.98
C LYS A 49 22.87 -16.15 1.98
N ILE A 50 21.55 -16.39 2.07
CA ILE A 50 20.96 -17.43 2.91
C ILE A 50 21.48 -18.81 2.48
N CYS A 51 21.42 -19.14 1.18
CA CYS A 51 21.94 -20.41 0.66
C CYS A 51 23.42 -20.63 1.04
N ALA A 52 24.26 -19.61 0.88
CA ALA A 52 25.68 -19.71 1.23
C ALA A 52 25.92 -19.97 2.72
N LEU A 53 25.14 -19.33 3.61
CA LEU A 53 25.24 -19.54 5.06
C LEU A 53 24.83 -20.97 5.47
N LEU A 54 23.76 -21.49 4.86
CA LEU A 54 23.24 -22.81 5.17
C LEU A 54 24.12 -23.94 4.59
N GLN A 55 24.57 -23.81 3.34
CA GLN A 55 25.36 -24.84 2.65
C GLN A 55 26.77 -25.00 3.21
N CYS A 56 27.40 -23.91 3.68
CA CYS A 56 28.71 -23.99 4.31
C CYS A 56 28.68 -24.58 5.73
N GLY A 57 27.50 -24.94 6.25
CA GLY A 57 27.32 -25.40 7.63
C GLY A 57 27.75 -24.36 8.67
N GLN A 58 27.93 -23.10 8.24
CA GLN A 58 28.39 -21.99 9.07
C GLN A 58 27.34 -21.62 10.11
N ASP A 59 26.06 -21.79 9.77
CA ASP A 59 24.97 -21.27 10.57
C ASP A 59 23.72 -22.17 10.51
N PRO A 60 23.47 -23.04 11.51
CA PRO A 60 22.21 -23.75 11.62
C PRO A 60 21.12 -22.76 12.07
N ILE A 61 20.03 -22.62 11.31
CA ILE A 61 18.96 -21.61 11.53
C ILE A 61 18.45 -21.57 12.97
N ASN A 62 18.31 -22.74 13.60
CA ASN A 62 17.78 -22.88 14.96
C ASN A 62 18.83 -22.65 16.06
N LYS A 63 20.10 -22.43 15.70
CA LYS A 63 21.20 -22.21 16.65
C LYS A 63 21.69 -20.77 16.69
N THR A 64 21.40 -19.95 15.69
CA THR A 64 22.04 -18.64 15.53
C THR A 64 21.12 -17.58 14.97
N CYS A 65 21.26 -16.37 15.50
CA CYS A 65 20.40 -15.24 15.17
C CYS A 65 20.57 -14.76 13.72
N THR A 66 21.73 -15.00 13.08
CA THR A 66 22.05 -14.37 11.78
C THR A 66 21.25 -14.94 10.62
N ALA A 67 21.22 -16.26 10.43
CA ALA A 67 20.40 -16.88 9.40
C ALA A 67 18.90 -16.57 9.59
N ARG A 68 18.41 -16.63 10.83
CA ARG A 68 17.02 -16.30 11.17
C ARG A 68 16.66 -14.86 10.82
N ILE A 69 17.47 -13.88 11.23
CA ILE A 69 17.24 -12.45 10.91
C ILE A 69 17.19 -12.23 9.39
N LEU A 70 18.10 -12.86 8.64
CA LEU A 70 18.12 -12.71 7.17
C LEU A 70 16.88 -13.31 6.49
N ILE A 71 16.35 -14.43 7.00
CA ILE A 71 15.11 -15.02 6.50
C ILE A 71 13.91 -14.15 6.86
N GLU A 72 13.85 -13.63 8.09
CA GLU A 72 12.80 -12.70 8.51
C GLU A 72 12.80 -11.41 7.66
N ASP A 73 13.99 -10.89 7.34
CA ASP A 73 14.14 -9.75 6.43
C ASP A 73 13.68 -10.10 5.00
N LEU A 74 14.04 -11.29 4.49
CA LEU A 74 13.58 -11.78 3.18
C LEU A 74 12.04 -11.86 3.11
N ILE A 75 11.40 -12.44 4.13
CA ILE A 75 9.93 -12.54 4.21
C ILE A 75 9.29 -11.15 4.22
N ARG A 76 9.85 -10.22 5.00
CA ARG A 76 9.36 -8.84 5.05
C ARG A 76 9.43 -8.17 3.69
N GLU A 77 10.51 -8.42 2.95
CA GLU A 77 10.75 -7.88 1.63
C GLU A 77 9.81 -8.45 0.56
N GLU A 78 9.53 -9.75 0.61
CA GLU A 78 8.52 -10.40 -0.24
C GLU A 78 7.10 -9.89 0.06
N ASN A 79 6.76 -9.71 1.34
CA ASN A 79 5.48 -9.15 1.75
C ASN A 79 5.28 -7.72 1.22
N ILE A 80 6.34 -6.89 1.21
CA ILE A 80 6.29 -5.55 0.60
C ILE A 80 6.03 -5.64 -0.92
N LEU A 81 6.66 -6.58 -1.62
CA LEU A 81 6.41 -6.79 -3.05
C LEU A 81 4.95 -7.16 -3.34
N GLU A 82 4.36 -8.02 -2.52
CA GLU A 82 2.93 -8.36 -2.64
C GLU A 82 2.04 -7.14 -2.36
N ALA A 83 2.36 -6.35 -1.35
CA ALA A 83 1.63 -5.12 -1.05
C ALA A 83 1.69 -4.13 -2.23
N TYR A 84 2.83 -4.00 -2.91
CA TYR A 84 2.95 -3.17 -4.12
C TYR A 84 2.00 -3.58 -5.24
N VAL A 85 1.73 -4.89 -5.41
CA VAL A 85 0.75 -5.38 -6.39
C VAL A 85 -0.65 -4.90 -6.03
N LEU A 86 -1.02 -4.99 -4.75
CA LEU A 86 -2.31 -4.50 -4.25
C LEU A 86 -2.46 -2.99 -4.42
N ILE A 87 -1.44 -2.21 -4.03
CA ILE A 87 -1.43 -0.74 -4.18
C ILE A 87 -1.61 -0.35 -5.64
N LYS A 88 -0.88 -0.99 -6.56
CA LYS A 88 -1.04 -0.77 -8.01
C LYS A 88 -2.46 -1.08 -8.47
N GLY A 89 -3.04 -2.20 -8.01
CA GLY A 89 -4.42 -2.58 -8.31
C GLY A 89 -5.42 -1.52 -7.86
N PHE A 90 -5.30 -1.02 -6.63
CA PHE A 90 -6.18 0.02 -6.11
C PHE A 90 -6.00 1.37 -6.81
N CYS A 91 -4.78 1.77 -7.16
CA CYS A 91 -4.54 2.96 -7.99
C CYS A 91 -5.26 2.88 -9.34
N ASN A 92 -5.19 1.72 -10.01
CA ASN A 92 -5.88 1.51 -11.27
C ASN A 92 -7.41 1.53 -11.12
N LEU A 93 -7.95 0.95 -10.04
CA LEU A 93 -9.38 0.96 -9.75
C LEU A 93 -9.89 2.38 -9.49
N VAL A 94 -9.18 3.17 -8.68
CA VAL A 94 -9.48 4.59 -8.42
C VAL A 94 -9.51 5.37 -9.74
N ARG A 95 -8.48 5.19 -10.57
CA ARG A 95 -8.37 5.86 -11.87
C ARG A 95 -9.57 5.56 -12.76
N GLY A 96 -9.97 4.30 -12.86
CA GLY A 96 -11.13 3.86 -13.63
C GLY A 96 -12.48 4.40 -13.12
N ARG A 97 -12.51 5.02 -11.94
CA ARG A 97 -13.72 5.48 -11.25
C ARG A 97 -13.67 6.95 -10.84
N LEU A 98 -12.73 7.73 -11.40
CA LEU A 98 -12.57 9.15 -11.09
C LEU A 98 -13.83 9.99 -11.34
N SER A 99 -14.60 9.69 -12.38
CA SER A 99 -15.86 10.38 -12.68
C SER A 99 -16.89 10.20 -11.55
N VAL A 100 -16.99 8.99 -11.00
CA VAL A 100 -17.86 8.66 -9.87
C VAL A 100 -17.38 9.36 -8.60
N ILE A 101 -16.08 9.25 -8.30
CA ILE A 101 -15.45 9.92 -7.14
C ILE A 101 -15.65 11.44 -7.20
N GLN A 102 -15.57 12.03 -8.39
CA GLN A 102 -15.71 13.48 -8.56
C GLN A 102 -17.13 13.97 -8.23
N VAL A 103 -18.17 13.20 -8.55
CA VAL A 103 -19.57 13.62 -8.41
C VAL A 103 -20.19 13.17 -7.09
N GLN A 104 -19.88 11.96 -6.61
CA GLN A 104 -20.48 11.43 -5.39
C GLN A 104 -19.91 12.11 -4.14
N ARG A 105 -20.78 12.47 -3.20
CA ARG A 105 -20.37 13.16 -1.96
C ARG A 105 -19.69 12.21 -0.98
N GLU A 106 -20.25 11.03 -0.82
CA GLU A 106 -19.76 9.98 0.06
C GLU A 106 -18.91 8.99 -0.73
N CYS A 107 -18.04 8.27 -0.02
CA CYS A 107 -17.21 7.26 -0.64
C CYS A 107 -18.08 6.09 -1.11
N PRO A 108 -18.10 5.75 -2.41
CA PRO A 108 -18.91 4.64 -2.91
C PRO A 108 -18.48 3.33 -2.23
N GLU A 109 -19.43 2.48 -1.84
CA GLU A 109 -19.13 1.26 -1.07
C GLU A 109 -18.13 0.33 -1.81
N ASN A 110 -18.28 0.20 -3.13
CA ASN A 110 -17.38 -0.58 -3.97
C ASN A 110 -15.97 0.03 -4.16
N LEU A 111 -15.74 1.28 -3.74
CA LEU A 111 -14.42 1.95 -3.75
C LEU A 111 -13.86 2.16 -2.35
N LYS A 112 -14.70 2.05 -1.32
CA LYS A 112 -14.34 2.28 0.07
C LYS A 112 -13.15 1.43 0.46
N GLN A 113 -13.15 0.15 0.10
CA GLN A 113 -12.04 -0.76 0.41
C GLN A 113 -10.72 -0.33 -0.23
N ALA A 114 -10.75 0.02 -1.51
CA ALA A 114 -9.57 0.44 -2.27
C ALA A 114 -9.00 1.76 -1.75
N ILE A 115 -9.85 2.76 -1.52
CA ILE A 115 -9.44 4.06 -1.02
C ILE A 115 -8.91 3.96 0.41
N SER A 116 -9.58 3.18 1.27
CA SER A 116 -9.11 2.92 2.63
C SER A 116 -7.76 2.20 2.63
N SER A 117 -7.56 1.23 1.73
CA SER A 117 -6.29 0.51 1.60
C SER A 117 -5.15 1.41 1.10
N LEU A 118 -5.42 2.34 0.19
CA LEU A 118 -4.42 3.33 -0.25
C LEU A 118 -4.04 4.30 0.86
N ILE A 119 -5.01 4.76 1.67
CA ILE A 119 -4.77 5.61 2.85
C ILE A 119 -3.95 4.86 3.89
N PHE A 120 -4.27 3.59 4.15
CA PHE A 120 -3.51 2.75 5.05
C PHE A 120 -2.06 2.56 4.56
N ALA A 121 -1.88 2.25 3.28
CA ALA A 121 -0.57 2.11 2.67
C ALA A 121 0.23 3.43 2.69
N ALA A 122 -0.43 4.59 2.58
CA ALA A 122 0.23 5.88 2.70
C ALA A 122 0.96 6.03 4.04
N LYS A 123 0.39 5.57 5.15
CA LYS A 123 1.03 5.63 6.48
C LYS A 123 2.24 4.70 6.61
N LYS A 124 2.24 3.57 5.89
CA LYS A 124 3.28 2.53 5.98
C LYS A 124 4.41 2.71 4.98
N CYS A 125 4.10 3.21 3.79
CA CYS A 125 5.01 3.25 2.65
C CYS A 125 5.38 4.68 2.21
N PHE A 126 5.10 5.73 3.00
CA PHE A 126 5.30 7.12 2.53
C PHE A 126 6.74 7.48 2.14
N HIS A 127 7.74 6.87 2.79
CA HIS A 127 9.14 7.12 2.48
C HIS A 127 9.50 6.62 1.08
N GLU A 128 8.98 5.46 0.69
CA GLU A 128 9.24 4.87 -0.62
C GLU A 128 8.33 5.46 -1.68
N ILE A 129 7.03 5.64 -1.37
CA ILE A 129 5.96 6.05 -2.30
C ILE A 129 5.24 7.32 -1.77
N PRO A 130 5.86 8.51 -1.87
CA PRO A 130 5.29 9.76 -1.38
C PRO A 130 3.99 10.19 -2.11
N GLU A 131 3.74 9.66 -3.30
CA GLU A 131 2.51 9.87 -4.05
C GLU A 131 1.27 9.38 -3.27
N LEU A 132 1.41 8.34 -2.41
CA LEU A 132 0.31 7.84 -1.58
C LEU A 132 -0.16 8.86 -0.55
N LEU A 133 0.76 9.63 0.06
CA LEU A 133 0.38 10.75 0.94
C LEU A 133 -0.38 11.84 0.19
N THR A 134 -0.04 12.03 -1.09
CA THR A 134 -0.76 12.99 -1.93
C THR A 134 -2.17 12.50 -2.24
N LEU A 135 -2.34 11.20 -2.52
CA LEU A 135 -3.67 10.57 -2.67
C LEU A 135 -4.49 10.66 -1.39
N GLU A 136 -3.90 10.38 -0.22
CA GLU A 136 -4.56 10.55 1.08
C GLU A 136 -5.09 11.98 1.24
N LYS A 137 -4.28 13.01 0.92
CA LYS A 137 -4.70 14.42 0.98
C LYS A 137 -5.90 14.69 0.05
N PHE A 138 -5.93 14.13 -1.14
CA PHE A 138 -7.09 14.27 -2.03
C PHE A 138 -8.35 13.65 -1.44
N PHE A 139 -8.25 12.43 -0.90
CA PHE A 139 -9.40 11.75 -0.28
C PHE A 139 -9.83 12.40 1.02
N LYS A 140 -8.90 12.91 1.83
CA LYS A 140 -9.19 13.72 3.03
C LYS A 140 -9.97 14.97 2.67
N LYS A 141 -9.55 15.67 1.61
CA LYS A 141 -10.25 16.88 1.13
C LYS A 141 -11.62 16.56 0.55
N LYS A 142 -11.77 15.38 -0.08
CA LYS A 142 -13.01 14.94 -0.73
C LYS A 142 -14.06 14.41 0.25
N TYR A 143 -13.65 13.56 1.20
CA TYR A 143 -14.56 12.82 2.10
C TYR A 143 -14.44 13.25 3.57
N GLY A 144 -13.51 14.14 3.90
CA GLY A 144 -13.31 14.66 5.25
C GLY A 144 -12.24 13.93 6.05
N SER A 145 -11.82 14.55 7.15
CA SER A 145 -10.83 13.99 8.09
C SER A 145 -11.37 12.75 8.81
N ASP A 146 -12.66 12.73 9.14
CA ASP A 146 -13.29 11.61 9.86
C ASP A 146 -13.24 10.32 9.05
N PHE A 147 -13.41 10.43 7.73
CA PHE A 147 -13.25 9.28 6.83
C PHE A 147 -11.83 8.70 6.91
N VAL A 148 -10.80 9.54 6.87
CA VAL A 148 -9.39 9.11 6.95
C VAL A 148 -9.04 8.53 8.32
N LEU A 149 -9.61 9.08 9.40
CA LEU A 149 -9.44 8.56 10.76
C LEU A 149 -10.15 7.20 10.94
N ALA A 150 -11.32 7.04 10.35
CA ALA A 150 -12.07 5.79 10.39
C ALA A 150 -11.32 4.63 9.68
N VAL A 151 -10.48 4.90 8.68
CA VAL A 151 -9.65 3.86 8.03
C VAL A 151 -8.79 3.10 9.04
N THR A 152 -8.29 3.76 10.09
CA THR A 152 -7.50 3.10 11.14
C THR A 152 -8.31 2.35 12.18
N GLN A 153 -9.62 2.58 12.24
CA GLN A 153 -10.52 2.00 13.25
C GLN A 153 -11.46 0.93 12.67
N THR A 154 -11.47 0.76 11.35
CA THR A 154 -12.46 -0.06 10.65
C THR A 154 -11.81 -1.20 9.87
N ASN A 155 -12.54 -2.30 9.70
CA ASN A 155 -12.17 -3.43 8.81
C ASN A 155 -12.36 -3.08 7.32
N CYS A 156 -12.28 -1.80 6.96
CA CYS A 156 -12.46 -1.35 5.57
C CYS A 156 -11.16 -1.46 4.76
N VAL A 157 -10.03 -1.77 5.37
CA VAL A 157 -8.78 -2.07 4.66
C VAL A 157 -8.83 -3.52 4.16
N ALA A 158 -8.30 -3.79 2.97
CA ALA A 158 -8.15 -5.15 2.47
C ALA A 158 -7.33 -5.99 3.49
N PRO A 159 -7.86 -7.11 4.01
CA PRO A 159 -7.17 -7.89 5.05
C PRO A 159 -5.76 -8.30 4.66
N VAL A 160 -5.56 -8.69 3.39
CA VAL A 160 -4.26 -9.03 2.83
C VAL A 160 -3.29 -7.85 2.86
N MET A 161 -3.76 -6.60 2.66
CA MET A 161 -2.90 -5.41 2.78
C MET A 161 -2.44 -5.20 4.23
N VAL A 162 -3.35 -5.40 5.19
CA VAL A 162 -3.02 -5.28 6.62
C VAL A 162 -1.99 -6.34 6.99
N GLU A 163 -2.23 -7.59 6.61
CA GLU A 163 -1.30 -8.69 6.82
C GLU A 163 0.11 -8.36 6.27
N LYS A 164 0.20 -7.95 5.00
CA LYS A 164 1.48 -7.77 4.31
C LYS A 164 2.26 -6.53 4.74
N LEU A 165 1.59 -5.49 5.24
CA LEU A 165 2.23 -4.25 5.71
C LEU A 165 2.31 -4.11 7.23
N SER A 166 1.90 -5.15 7.98
CA SER A 166 2.05 -5.16 9.43
C SER A 166 3.42 -5.70 9.82
N ASN A 167 4.07 -5.04 10.78
CA ASN A 167 5.33 -5.51 11.37
C ASN A 167 5.04 -6.64 12.36
N ARG A 168 4.54 -7.78 11.88
CA ARG A 168 4.48 -9.00 12.68
C ARG A 168 5.78 -9.78 12.52
N ASN A 169 6.20 -10.46 13.57
CA ASN A 169 7.30 -11.42 13.46
C ASN A 169 6.86 -12.58 12.57
N SER A 170 7.76 -13.08 11.72
CA SER A 170 7.49 -14.27 10.92
C SER A 170 7.33 -15.48 11.83
N THR A 171 6.42 -16.38 11.49
CA THR A 171 6.26 -17.64 12.24
C THR A 171 7.38 -18.62 11.88
N ASP A 172 7.68 -19.57 12.77
CA ASP A 172 8.68 -20.60 12.48
C ASP A 172 8.27 -21.43 11.24
N GLU A 173 6.97 -21.65 11.01
CA GLU A 173 6.45 -22.28 9.78
C GLU A 173 6.73 -21.47 8.50
N GLU A 174 6.64 -20.14 8.55
CA GLU A 174 6.97 -19.27 7.41
C GLU A 174 8.48 -19.31 7.11
N ILE A 175 9.31 -19.38 8.16
CA ILE A 175 10.77 -19.49 8.07
C ILE A 175 11.17 -20.85 7.48
N GLU A 176 10.55 -21.94 7.94
CA GLU A 176 10.83 -23.30 7.46
C GLU A 176 10.48 -23.50 5.98
N LYS A 177 9.45 -22.82 5.46
CA LYS A 177 9.05 -22.90 4.04
C LYS A 177 10.06 -22.29 3.05
N ILE A 178 10.99 -21.48 3.53
CA ILE A 178 12.02 -20.84 2.69
C ILE A 178 13.24 -21.77 2.49
N ILE A 179 13.38 -22.79 3.34
CA ILE A 179 14.42 -23.82 3.27
C ILE A 179 14.07 -24.83 2.17
#